data_AF-A0A7X6T0K3-F1
#
_entry.id   AF-A0A7X6T0K3-F1
#
_cell.length_a   1.000
_cell.length_b   1.000
_cell.length_c   1.000
_cell.angle_alpha   90.00
_cell.angle_beta   90.00
_cell.angle_gamma   90.00
#
_symmetry.space_group_name_H-M   'P 1'
#
loop_
_entity.id
_entity.type
_entity.pdbx_description
1 polymer ?
#
loop_
_entity_poly.entity_id
_entity_poly.type
_entity_poly.pdbx_seq_one_letter_code
_entity_poly.pdbx_strand_id
1 'polypeptide(L)'
;KAGIAGVRGQVLSGLEALIKLKLPYLKKALVSYDDMNAALVSTLLLIMSDCDDTTILKRSDLETLNTLQAKALAVYDQPDQWEAFSQWCVTRQLSPGGSADLLGVLVFLRYFFYDKEKETL
;
A
#
# COMPACT_ATOMS: atom_id res chain seq x y z
N LYS A 1 6.44 23.91 9.95
CA LYS A 1 6.73 22.89 8.91
C LYS A 1 6.40 21.54 9.51
N ALA A 2 5.23 20.98 9.20
CA ALA A 2 4.83 19.66 9.70
C ALA A 2 5.78 18.62 9.11
N GLY A 3 6.43 17.84 9.98
CA GLY A 3 7.31 16.75 9.59
C GLY A 3 6.48 15.61 9.03
N ILE A 4 6.14 15.69 7.74
CA ILE A 4 5.48 14.59 7.03
C ILE A 4 6.53 13.50 6.86
N ALA A 5 6.50 12.52 7.75
CA ALA A 5 7.54 11.52 7.85
C ALA A 5 7.46 10.50 6.69
N GLY A 6 6.29 10.26 6.11
CA GLY A 6 6.07 9.36 4.98
C GLY A 6 6.74 8.00 5.14
N VAL A 7 7.29 7.44 4.05
CA VAL A 7 8.05 6.18 4.07
C VAL A 7 9.22 6.22 5.08
N ARG A 8 9.88 7.36 5.24
CA ARG A 8 10.97 7.50 6.22
C ARG A 8 10.47 7.35 7.66
N GLY A 9 9.30 7.89 7.97
CA GLY A 9 8.63 7.71 9.26
C GLY A 9 8.30 6.27 9.53
N GLN A 10 7.77 5.56 8.53
CA GLN A 10 7.49 4.13 8.62
C GLN A 10 8.77 3.34 8.91
N VAL A 11 9.86 3.59 8.18
CA VAL A 11 11.16 2.95 8.42
C VAL A 11 11.72 3.29 9.81
N LEU A 12 11.64 4.54 10.24
CA LEU A 12 12.10 4.99 11.56
C LEU A 12 11.29 4.39 12.71
N SER A 13 10.00 4.08 12.49
CA SER A 13 9.15 3.34 13.42
C SER A 13 9.36 1.82 13.38
N GLY A 14 10.34 1.33 12.60
CA GLY A 14 10.60 -0.10 12.45
C GLY A 14 9.55 -0.84 11.61
N LEU A 15 8.80 -0.14 10.75
CA LEU A 15 7.74 -0.69 9.90
C LEU A 15 6.60 -1.35 10.69
N GLU A 16 6.40 -0.97 11.95
CA GLU A 16 5.47 -1.65 12.86
C GLU A 16 4.04 -1.70 12.31
N ALA A 17 3.52 -0.57 11.81
CA ALA A 17 2.19 -0.51 11.22
C ALA A 17 2.07 -1.36 9.94
N LEU A 18 3.10 -1.32 9.09
CA LEU A 18 3.18 -2.11 7.87
C LEU A 18 3.15 -3.63 8.18
N ILE A 19 3.96 -4.06 9.15
CA ILE A 19 4.06 -5.48 9.55
C ILE A 19 2.80 -5.93 10.27
N LYS A 20 2.28 -5.17 11.24
CA LYS A 20 1.13 -5.62 12.04
C LYS A 20 -0.18 -5.64 11.27
N LEU A 21 -0.37 -4.73 10.32
CA LEU A 21 -1.65 -4.58 9.63
C LEU A 21 -1.62 -5.11 8.19
N LYS A 22 -0.57 -4.77 7.42
CA LYS A 22 -0.55 -5.06 5.98
C LYS A 22 0.00 -6.46 5.66
N LEU A 23 0.90 -7.01 6.48
CA LEU A 23 1.40 -8.38 6.26
C LEU A 23 0.33 -9.46 6.45
N PRO A 24 -0.50 -9.44 7.52
CA PRO A 24 -1.63 -10.37 7.63
C PRO A 24 -2.65 -10.18 6.51
N TYR A 25 -2.87 -8.92 6.09
CA TYR A 25 -3.74 -8.62 4.97
C TYR A 25 -3.24 -9.25 3.67
N LEU A 26 -1.96 -9.06 3.32
CA LEU A 26 -1.36 -9.64 2.11
C LEU A 26 -1.48 -11.17 2.12
N LYS A 27 -1.22 -11.82 3.27
CA LYS A 27 -1.40 -13.28 3.41
C LYS A 27 -2.84 -13.70 3.12
N LYS A 28 -3.82 -12.98 3.66
CA LYS A 28 -5.24 -13.25 3.40
C LYS A 28 -5.59 -13.01 1.92
N ALA A 29 -5.15 -11.90 1.34
CA ALA A 29 -5.43 -11.52 -0.04
C ALA A 29 -4.89 -12.56 -1.03
N LEU A 30 -3.68 -13.09 -0.80
CA LEU A 30 -3.10 -14.16 -1.62
C LEU A 30 -3.97 -15.42 -1.65
N VAL A 31 -4.64 -15.75 -0.54
CA VAL A 31 -5.58 -16.89 -0.47
C VAL A 31 -6.93 -16.54 -1.08
N SER A 32 -7.45 -15.33 -0.82
CA SER A 32 -8.79 -14.92 -1.25
C SER A 32 -8.92 -14.70 -2.75
N TYR A 33 -7.87 -14.17 -3.40
CA TYR A 33 -7.92 -13.87 -4.83
C TYR A 33 -7.46 -15.03 -5.71
N ASP A 34 -6.67 -15.96 -5.18
CA ASP A 34 -5.98 -17.01 -5.96
C ASP A 34 -5.20 -16.45 -7.18
N ASP A 35 -4.82 -15.18 -7.11
CA ASP A 35 -4.00 -14.46 -8.07
C ASP A 35 -3.06 -13.52 -7.32
N MET A 36 -1.75 -13.70 -7.56
CA MET A 36 -0.72 -12.88 -6.94
C MET A 36 -0.88 -11.41 -7.34
N ASN A 37 -1.20 -11.12 -8.59
CA ASN A 37 -1.31 -9.74 -9.04
C ASN A 37 -2.47 -9.03 -8.33
N ALA A 38 -3.67 -9.63 -8.33
CA ALA A 38 -4.82 -9.10 -7.62
C ALA A 38 -4.54 -8.89 -6.12
N ALA A 39 -3.88 -9.84 -5.45
CA ALA A 39 -3.51 -9.69 -4.05
C ALA A 39 -2.55 -8.51 -3.81
N LEU A 40 -1.58 -8.31 -4.71
CA LEU A 40 -0.63 -7.20 -4.63
C LEU A 40 -1.29 -5.84 -4.94
N VAL A 41 -2.17 -5.76 -5.92
CA VAL A 41 -2.93 -4.53 -6.24
C VAL A 41 -3.82 -4.16 -5.07
N SER A 42 -4.58 -5.11 -4.54
CA SER A 42 -5.42 -4.89 -3.36
C SER A 42 -4.60 -4.40 -2.15
N THR A 43 -3.44 -5.02 -1.91
CA THR A 43 -2.54 -4.63 -0.81
C THR A 43 -1.93 -3.25 -1.05
N LEU A 44 -1.58 -2.91 -2.29
CA LEU A 44 -1.06 -1.60 -2.65
C LEU A 44 -2.09 -0.50 -2.36
N LEU A 45 -3.35 -0.70 -2.77
CA LEU A 45 -4.43 0.24 -2.50
C LEU A 45 -4.67 0.42 -1.00
N LEU A 46 -4.57 -0.66 -0.23
CA LEU A 46 -4.65 -0.60 1.22
C LEU A 46 -3.46 0.14 1.87
N ILE A 47 -2.26 0.11 1.29
CA ILE A 47 -1.12 0.93 1.74
C ILE A 47 -1.35 2.40 1.34
N MET A 48 -1.85 2.64 0.13
CA MET A 48 -2.15 3.98 -0.37
C MET A 48 -3.24 4.69 0.46
N SER A 49 -4.13 3.95 1.13
CA SER A 49 -5.21 4.53 1.93
C SER A 49 -4.76 5.20 3.23
N ASP A 50 -3.56 4.90 3.73
CA ASP A 50 -3.05 5.45 4.99
C ASP A 50 -1.59 5.90 4.95
N CYS A 51 -0.90 5.73 3.81
CA CYS A 51 0.46 6.23 3.63
C CYS A 51 0.46 7.73 3.30
N ASP A 52 1.21 8.51 4.08
CA ASP A 52 1.57 9.89 3.75
C ASP A 52 2.62 9.92 2.63
N ASP A 53 2.21 9.63 1.40
CA ASP A 53 3.11 9.52 0.26
C ASP A 53 3.68 10.90 -0.12
N THR A 54 4.92 11.15 0.32
CA THR A 54 5.62 12.40 0.02
C THR A 54 5.85 12.62 -1.48
N THR A 55 5.74 11.60 -2.32
CA THR A 55 5.81 11.73 -3.80
C THR A 55 4.61 12.48 -4.34
N ILE A 56 3.42 12.20 -3.79
CA ILE A 56 2.18 12.92 -4.10
C ILE A 56 2.30 14.36 -3.60
N LEU A 57 2.70 14.56 -2.35
CA LEU A 57 2.82 15.90 -1.75
C LEU A 57 3.88 16.80 -2.39
N LYS A 58 4.90 16.23 -3.03
CA LYS A 58 5.88 17.00 -3.81
C LYS A 58 5.29 17.54 -5.12
N ARG A 59 4.25 16.91 -5.66
CA ARG A 59 3.67 17.20 -6.98
C ARG A 59 2.26 17.81 -6.90
N SER A 60 1.64 17.78 -5.73
CA SER A 60 0.26 18.23 -5.50
C SER A 60 0.13 18.80 -4.08
N ASP A 61 -1.02 18.59 -3.42
CA ASP A 61 -1.36 19.14 -2.11
C ASP A 61 -1.96 18.08 -1.17
N LEU A 62 -2.21 18.49 0.08
CA LEU A 62 -2.79 17.61 1.10
C LEU A 62 -4.22 17.16 0.76
N GLU A 63 -5.01 18.00 0.09
CA GLU A 63 -6.38 17.66 -0.30
C GLU A 63 -6.38 16.53 -1.34
N THR A 64 -5.46 16.59 -2.28
CA THR A 64 -5.22 15.57 -3.30
C THR A 64 -4.79 14.25 -2.67
N LEU A 65 -3.87 14.29 -1.69
CA LEU A 65 -3.47 13.10 -0.93
C LEU A 65 -4.65 12.48 -0.19
N ASN A 66 -5.43 13.28 0.55
CA ASN A 66 -6.59 12.81 1.29
C ASN A 66 -7.64 12.18 0.34
N THR A 67 -7.85 12.79 -0.82
CA THR A 67 -8.76 12.27 -1.85
C THR A 67 -8.28 10.93 -2.40
N LEU A 68 -6.97 10.81 -2.68
CA LEU A 68 -6.37 9.55 -3.13
C LEU A 68 -6.52 8.47 -2.06
N GLN A 69 -6.25 8.79 -0.79
CA GLN A 69 -6.38 7.86 0.33
C GLN A 69 -7.82 7.35 0.48
N ALA A 70 -8.80 8.27 0.47
CA ALA A 70 -10.21 7.91 0.56
C ALA A 70 -10.69 7.05 -0.61
N LYS A 71 -10.25 7.36 -1.84
CA LYS A 71 -10.57 6.57 -3.03
C LYS A 71 -9.94 5.18 -2.98
N ALA A 72 -8.66 5.09 -2.60
CA ALA A 72 -7.98 3.81 -2.47
C ALA A 72 -8.66 2.92 -1.41
N LEU A 73 -9.07 3.49 -0.27
CA LEU A 73 -9.84 2.78 0.75
C LEU A 73 -11.22 2.31 0.27
N ALA A 74 -11.86 3.03 -0.64
CA ALA A 74 -13.16 2.63 -1.17
C ALA A 74 -13.09 1.48 -2.18
N VAL A 75 -11.92 1.27 -2.81
CA VAL A 75 -11.77 0.31 -3.92
C VAL A 75 -10.79 -0.82 -3.66
N TYR A 76 -10.07 -0.85 -2.53
CA TYR A 76 -8.98 -1.81 -2.31
C TYR A 76 -9.44 -3.28 -2.41
N ASP A 77 -10.71 -3.57 -2.11
CA ASP A 77 -11.32 -4.90 -2.20
C ASP A 77 -12.34 -5.04 -3.35
N GLN A 78 -12.35 -4.10 -4.30
CA GLN A 78 -13.26 -4.06 -5.46
C GLN A 78 -12.48 -4.16 -6.78
N PRO A 79 -12.12 -5.38 -7.25
CA PRO A 79 -11.30 -5.57 -8.45
C PRO A 79 -11.84 -4.91 -9.73
N ASP A 80 -13.15 -4.82 -9.86
CA ASP A 80 -13.85 -4.17 -10.97
C ASP A 80 -13.63 -2.65 -11.01
N GLN A 81 -13.23 -2.04 -9.89
CA GLN A 81 -13.00 -0.60 -9.76
C GLN A 81 -11.52 -0.20 -9.88
N TRP A 82 -10.58 -1.15 -9.87
CA TRP A 82 -9.14 -0.86 -9.85
C TRP A 82 -8.67 -0.12 -11.11
N GLU A 83 -9.18 -0.51 -12.28
CA GLU A 83 -8.83 0.16 -13.54
C GLU A 83 -9.34 1.60 -13.54
N ALA A 84 -10.57 1.84 -13.10
CA ALA A 84 -11.13 3.18 -13.01
C ALA A 84 -10.33 4.06 -12.03
N PHE A 85 -9.90 3.50 -10.90
CA PHE A 85 -9.00 4.19 -9.96
C PHE A 85 -7.64 4.50 -10.59
N SER A 86 -7.04 3.54 -11.30
CA SER A 86 -5.76 3.71 -12.01
C SER A 86 -5.85 4.85 -13.03
N GLN A 87 -6.90 4.86 -13.87
CA GLN A 87 -7.13 5.92 -14.85
C GLN A 87 -7.33 7.29 -14.19
N TRP A 88 -7.99 7.35 -13.04
CA TRP A 88 -8.14 8.57 -12.26
C TRP A 88 -6.77 9.11 -11.78
N CYS A 89 -5.91 8.23 -11.27
CA CYS A 89 -4.53 8.58 -10.88
C CYS A 89 -3.70 9.08 -12.07
N VAL A 90 -3.72 8.37 -13.20
CA VAL A 90 -2.98 8.73 -14.43
C VAL A 90 -3.41 10.10 -14.95
N THR A 91 -4.72 10.34 -15.06
CA THR A 91 -5.27 11.62 -15.53
C THR A 91 -4.84 12.80 -14.66
N ARG A 92 -4.62 12.56 -13.36
CA ARG A 92 -4.17 13.57 -12.38
C ARG A 92 -2.66 13.55 -12.13
N GLN A 93 -1.92 12.73 -12.86
CA GLN A 93 -0.47 12.55 -12.70
C GLN A 93 -0.07 12.17 -11.27
N LEU A 94 -0.93 11.43 -10.57
CA LEU A 94 -0.71 10.94 -9.21
C LEU A 94 0.06 9.63 -9.26
N SER A 95 1.33 9.68 -8.86
CA SER A 95 2.20 8.51 -8.76
C SER A 95 2.53 8.23 -7.29
N PRO A 96 1.89 7.23 -6.67
CA PRO A 96 2.10 6.88 -5.26
C PRO A 96 3.35 5.99 -5.10
N GLY A 97 4.51 6.53 -5.47
CA GLY A 97 5.78 5.79 -5.48
C GLY A 97 6.22 5.31 -4.10
N GLY A 98 5.99 6.11 -3.05
CA GLY A 98 6.33 5.71 -1.68
C GLY A 98 5.48 4.53 -1.19
N SER A 99 4.23 4.47 -1.62
CA SER A 99 3.34 3.33 -1.33
C SER A 99 3.81 2.06 -2.04
N ALA A 100 4.28 2.18 -3.28
CA ALA A 100 4.85 1.07 -4.05
C ALA A 100 6.16 0.54 -3.42
N ASP A 101 7.03 1.42 -2.94
CA ASP A 101 8.24 1.04 -2.21
C ASP A 101 7.90 0.24 -0.94
N LEU A 102 6.89 0.68 -0.18
CA LEU A 102 6.40 -0.04 1.01
C LEU A 102 5.82 -1.41 0.65
N LEU A 103 5.11 -1.54 -0.47
CA LEU A 103 4.65 -2.84 -0.97
C LEU A 103 5.85 -3.75 -1.28
N GLY A 104 6.89 -3.23 -1.95
CA GLY A 104 8.11 -3.98 -2.25
C GLY A 104 8.78 -4.51 -0.98
N VAL A 105 8.90 -3.67 0.06
CA VAL A 105 9.41 -4.07 1.38
C VAL A 105 8.51 -5.15 2.01
N LEU A 106 7.19 -4.99 1.94
CA LEU A 106 6.24 -5.95 2.49
C LEU A 106 6.33 -7.32 1.81
N VAL A 107 6.44 -7.33 0.48
CA VAL A 107 6.66 -8.54 -0.33
C VAL A 107 7.98 -9.20 0.06
N PHE A 108 9.06 -8.42 0.17
CA PHE A 108 10.36 -8.92 0.62
C PHE A 108 10.27 -9.55 2.02
N LEU A 109 9.66 -8.86 2.99
CA LEU A 109 9.45 -9.40 4.34
C LEU A 109 8.63 -10.70 4.30
N ARG A 110 7.54 -10.72 3.53
CA ARG A 110 6.66 -11.88 3.39
C ARG A 110 7.40 -13.11 2.87
N TYR A 111 8.24 -12.98 1.85
CA TYR A 111 8.88 -14.13 1.21
C TYR A 111 10.24 -14.52 1.81
N PHE A 112 10.96 -13.60 2.46
CA PHE A 112 12.29 -13.89 3.00
C PHE A 112 12.31 -14.09 4.52
N PHE A 113 11.38 -13.48 5.26
CA PHE A 113 11.41 -13.49 6.74
C PHE A 113 10.17 -14.13 7.37
N TYR A 114 9.01 -14.00 6.73
CA TYR A 114 7.73 -14.49 7.24
C TYR A 114 7.09 -15.57 6.36
N ASP A 115 7.90 -16.16 5.48
CA ASP A 115 7.51 -17.32 4.67
C ASP A 115 7.74 -18.59 5.48
N LYS A 116 6.74 -18.92 6.30
CA LYS A 116 6.79 -20.11 7.14
C LYS A 116 5.44 -20.81 7.24
N GLU A 117 5.26 -21.77 6.33
CA GLU A 117 4.97 -23.17 6.68
C GLU A 117 6.15 -23.87 7.41
N LYS A 118 7.13 -23.11 7.94
CA LYS A 118 8.15 -23.60 8.89
C LYS A 118 7.88 -23.13 10.33
N GLU A 119 6.60 -23.06 10.69
CA GLU A 119 6.12 -22.96 12.07
C GLU A 119 5.23 -24.17 12.37
N THR A 120 5.82 -25.37 12.25
CA THR A 120 5.37 -26.54 13.00
C THR A 120 6.54 -26.89 13.92
N LEU A 121 6.43 -26.46 15.17
CA LEU A 121 7.12 -27.05 16.32
C LEU A 121 6.30 -28.25 16.78
#